data_AF-A0A6P7GTV6-F1
#
_entry.id   AF-A0A6P7GTV6-F1
#
_cell.length_a   1.000
_cell.length_b   1.000
_cell.length_c   1.000
_cell.angle_alpha   90.00
_cell.angle_beta   90.00
_cell.angle_gamma   90.00
#
_symmetry.space_group_name_H-M   'P 1'
#
loop_
_entity.id
_entity.type
_entity.pdbx_description
1 polymer ?
#
loop_
_entity_poly.entity_id
_entity_poly.type
_entity_poly.pdbx_seq_one_letter_code
_entity_poly.pdbx_strand_id
1 'polypeptide(L)'
;TIHETINFILAVGLGRTHHSEVEEKLYHRADVYIDHWEGVNTELAGLAEIIEFKGEVGKVILNQITTKDVNRITVFQSLGMAIEDCAMSRLIYDLYIENQKTN
;
A
#
# COMPACT_ATOMS: atom_id res chain seq x y z
N THR A 1 -11.26 -21.07 -19.75
CA THR A 1 -11.49 -19.69 -19.27
C THR A 1 -10.21 -19.24 -18.60
N ILE A 2 -9.53 -18.26 -19.18
CA ILE A 2 -8.28 -17.74 -18.65
C ILE A 2 -8.65 -16.91 -17.41
N HIS A 3 -8.77 -17.56 -16.25
CA HIS A 3 -8.71 -16.85 -14.98
C HIS A 3 -7.23 -16.54 -14.76
N GLU A 4 -6.78 -15.44 -15.35
CA GLU A 4 -5.58 -14.76 -14.87
C GLU A 4 -5.79 -14.49 -13.39
N THR A 5 -5.19 -15.33 -12.54
CA THR A 5 -5.27 -15.18 -11.10
C THR A 5 -4.48 -13.94 -10.74
N ILE A 6 -5.16 -12.79 -10.67
CA ILE A 6 -4.60 -11.59 -10.08
C ILE A 6 -4.33 -11.92 -8.61
N ASN A 7 -3.08 -12.24 -8.29
CA ASN A 7 -2.66 -12.58 -6.94
C ASN A 7 -2.31 -11.32 -6.13
N PHE A 8 -2.03 -10.20 -6.80
CA PHE A 8 -1.56 -8.97 -6.16
C PHE A 8 -2.10 -7.71 -6.84
N ILE A 9 -2.60 -6.77 -6.03
CA ILE A 9 -3.17 -5.50 -6.46
C ILE A 9 -2.49 -4.37 -5.69
N LEU A 10 -2.12 -3.31 -6.41
CA LEU A 10 -1.66 -2.04 -5.87
C LEU A 10 -2.76 -1.01 -6.07
N ALA A 11 -3.42 -0.61 -4.99
CA ALA A 11 -4.42 0.45 -5.00
C ALA A 11 -3.79 1.73 -4.43
N VAL A 12 -3.89 2.84 -5.16
CA VAL A 12 -3.23 4.11 -4.83
C VAL A 12 -4.21 5.28 -4.71
N GLY A 13 -5.46 5.07 -5.14
CA GLY A 13 -6.51 6.07 -5.09
C GLY A 13 -6.97 6.38 -3.68
N LEU A 14 -7.19 7.68 -3.43
CA LEU A 14 -7.74 8.25 -2.20
C LEU A 14 -9.15 8.76 -2.47
N GLY A 15 -10.11 8.38 -1.62
CA GLY A 15 -11.50 8.78 -1.80
C GLY A 15 -12.24 8.89 -0.47
N ARG A 16 -12.55 10.13 -0.05
CA ARG A 16 -13.36 10.40 1.17
C ARG A 16 -14.81 9.95 1.04
N THR A 17 -15.31 9.78 -0.18
CA THR A 17 -16.69 9.44 -0.49
C THR A 17 -16.72 8.35 -1.57
N HIS A 18 -16.86 7.10 -1.14
CA HIS A 18 -17.36 5.95 -1.92
C HIS A 18 -16.73 5.62 -3.29
N HIS A 19 -15.53 6.09 -3.60
CA HIS A 19 -14.80 5.69 -4.79
C HIS A 19 -13.51 4.99 -4.38
N SER A 20 -13.64 3.71 -3.98
CA SER A 20 -12.47 2.84 -3.98
C SER A 20 -12.22 2.37 -5.42
N GLU A 21 -10.95 2.36 -5.82
CA GLU A 21 -10.49 1.85 -7.12
C GLU A 21 -10.75 0.34 -7.28
N VAL A 22 -10.99 -0.34 -6.16
CA VAL A 22 -11.18 -1.78 -6.09
C VAL A 22 -12.61 -2.09 -5.62
N GLU A 23 -13.26 -3.06 -6.27
CA GLU A 23 -14.60 -3.50 -5.89
C GLU A 23 -14.61 -4.05 -4.46
N GLU A 24 -15.61 -3.67 -3.66
CA GLU A 24 -15.74 -4.07 -2.26
C GLU A 24 -15.60 -5.59 -2.04
N LYS A 25 -16.27 -6.39 -2.88
CA LYS A 25 -16.21 -7.86 -2.82
C LYS A 25 -14.78 -8.41 -2.96
N LEU A 26 -13.89 -7.67 -3.61
CA LEU A 26 -12.50 -8.05 -3.77
C LEU A 26 -11.73 -7.84 -2.47
N TYR A 27 -11.94 -6.71 -1.78
CA TYR A 27 -11.33 -6.48 -0.47
C TYR A 27 -11.75 -7.52 0.56
N HIS A 28 -13.04 -7.91 0.59
CA HIS A 28 -13.53 -8.97 1.49
C HIS A 28 -12.82 -10.33 1.26
N ARG A 29 -12.34 -10.56 0.04
CA ARG A 29 -11.63 -11.79 -0.35
C ARG A 29 -10.11 -11.64 -0.32
N ALA A 30 -9.60 -10.45 0.01
CA ALA A 30 -8.19 -10.13 -0.02
C ALA A 30 -7.57 -10.09 1.38
N ASP A 31 -6.25 -10.24 1.43
CA ASP A 31 -5.43 -9.77 2.54
C ASP A 31 -4.96 -8.36 2.21
N VAL A 32 -5.45 -7.40 2.99
CA VAL A 32 -5.28 -5.97 2.71
C VAL A 32 -4.23 -5.39 3.63
N TYR A 33 -3.18 -4.81 3.05
CA TYR A 33 -2.09 -4.14 3.72
C TYR A 33 -2.10 -2.66 3.39
N ILE A 34 -1.64 -1.85 4.32
CA ILE A 34 -1.64 -0.38 4.23
C ILE A 34 -0.24 0.16 4.45
N ASP A 35 0.01 1.41 4.13
CA ASP A 35 1.27 2.08 4.49
C ASP A 35 1.29 2.48 5.97
N HIS A 36 0.24 3.16 6.46
CA HIS A 36 0.12 3.67 7.82
C HIS A 36 -1.34 3.75 8.33
N TRP A 37 -1.56 3.48 9.61
CA TRP A 37 -2.90 3.48 10.21
C TRP A 37 -3.58 4.86 10.28
N GLU A 38 -2.81 5.93 10.45
CA GLU A 38 -3.37 7.28 10.59
C GLU A 38 -4.11 7.71 9.31
N GLY A 39 -3.53 7.43 8.15
CA GLY A 39 -4.17 7.66 6.84
C GLY A 39 -5.47 6.87 6.69
N VAL A 40 -5.52 5.61 7.13
CA VAL A 40 -6.75 4.81 7.05
C VAL A 40 -7.90 5.45 7.84
N ASN A 41 -7.63 5.89 9.06
CA ASN A 41 -8.65 6.47 9.93
C ASN A 41 -9.17 7.83 9.46
N THR A 42 -8.44 8.50 8.57
CA THR A 42 -8.74 9.87 8.13
C THR A 42 -9.23 9.92 6.68
N GLU A 43 -8.58 9.18 5.77
CA GLU A 43 -8.80 9.24 4.33
C GLU A 43 -9.58 8.04 3.79
N LEU A 44 -9.56 6.91 4.51
CA LEU A 44 -10.26 5.67 4.16
C LEU A 44 -11.25 5.22 5.24
N ALA A 45 -11.77 6.14 6.06
CA ALA A 45 -12.66 5.81 7.17
C ALA A 45 -13.85 4.94 6.75
N GLY A 46 -14.49 5.26 5.61
CA GLY A 46 -15.61 4.46 5.09
C GLY A 46 -15.21 3.06 4.61
N LEU A 47 -13.96 2.86 4.17
CA LEU A 47 -13.43 1.53 3.84
C LEU A 47 -13.09 0.76 5.12
N ALA A 48 -12.53 1.43 6.13
CA ALA A 48 -12.20 0.83 7.43
C ALA A 48 -13.41 0.32 8.21
N GLU A 49 -14.60 0.85 7.95
CA GLU A 49 -15.85 0.34 8.52
C GLU A 49 -16.30 -1.01 7.93
N ILE A 50 -15.86 -1.34 6.71
CA ILE A 50 -16.39 -2.48 5.95
C ILE A 50 -15.37 -3.59 5.71
N ILE A 51 -14.07 -3.34 5.87
CA ILE A 51 -13.03 -4.37 5.65
C ILE A 51 -12.06 -4.48 6.84
N GLU A 52 -11.44 -5.65 6.96
CA GLU A 52 -10.37 -5.92 7.94
C GLU A 52 -9.00 -5.74 7.28
N PHE A 53 -8.20 -4.79 7.77
CA PHE A 53 -6.80 -4.63 7.37
C PHE A 53 -5.89 -5.57 8.15
N LYS A 54 -4.97 -6.26 7.47
CA LYS A 54 -3.99 -7.18 8.07
C LYS A 54 -2.85 -6.45 8.76
N GLY A 55 -2.55 -5.23 8.35
CA GLY A 55 -1.58 -4.35 9.00
C GLY A 55 -0.75 -3.55 8.02
N GLU A 56 0.23 -2.83 8.57
CA GLU A 56 1.13 -1.96 7.80
C GLU A 56 2.20 -2.77 7.05
N VAL A 57 2.55 -2.30 5.85
CA VAL A 57 3.59 -2.88 5.00
C VAL A 57 4.96 -2.89 5.69
N GLY A 58 5.23 -1.94 6.58
CA GLY A 58 6.43 -1.94 7.40
C GLY A 58 6.58 -3.22 8.24
N LYS A 59 5.48 -3.76 8.77
CA LYS A 59 5.49 -5.03 9.51
C LYS A 59 5.69 -6.24 8.59
N VAL A 60 5.22 -6.16 7.35
CA VAL A 60 5.50 -7.19 6.33
C VAL A 60 6.99 -7.20 5.98
N ILE A 61 7.58 -6.03 5.72
CA ILE A 61 9.01 -5.87 5.41
C ILE A 61 9.88 -6.40 6.55
N LEU A 62 9.48 -6.17 7.79
CA LEU A 62 10.18 -6.66 8.99
C LEU A 62 9.90 -8.15 9.31
N ASN A 63 9.20 -8.88 8.45
CA ASN A 63 8.78 -10.28 8.66
C ASN A 63 7.96 -10.51 9.94
N GLN A 64 7.25 -9.48 10.41
CA GLN A 64 6.35 -9.57 11.57
C GLN A 64 4.93 -10.01 11.16
N ILE A 65 4.59 -9.84 9.88
CA ILE A 65 3.34 -10.36 9.27
C ILE A 65 3.71 -11.22 8.06
N THR A 66 3.10 -12.40 7.94
CA THR A 66 3.31 -13.32 6.82
C THR A 66 2.25 -13.11 5.74
N THR A 67 2.65 -13.11 4.47
CA THR A 67 1.80 -12.86 3.28
C THR A 67 1.61 -14.11 2.38
N LYS A 68 2.02 -15.28 2.86
CA LYS A 68 2.22 -16.49 2.03
C LYS A 68 0.95 -17.27 1.69
N ASP A 69 -0.25 -16.73 1.91
CA ASP A 69 -1.48 -17.43 1.52
C ASP A 69 -1.72 -17.32 0.01
N VAL A 70 -1.23 -18.33 -0.72
CA VAL A 70 -1.35 -18.43 -2.19
C VAL A 70 -2.80 -18.56 -2.68
N ASN A 71 -3.77 -18.79 -1.79
CA ASN A 71 -5.18 -18.90 -2.14
C ASN A 71 -5.94 -17.58 -1.98
N ARG A 72 -5.28 -16.53 -1.47
CA ARG A 72 -5.88 -15.22 -1.24
C ARG A 72 -5.25 -14.17 -2.15
N ILE A 73 -6.08 -13.21 -2.53
CA ILE A 73 -5.62 -12.03 -3.26
C ILE A 73 -4.94 -11.13 -2.24
N THR A 74 -3.79 -10.58 -2.56
CA THR A 74 -3.14 -9.59 -1.71
C THR A 74 -3.40 -8.19 -2.29
N VAL A 75 -3.84 -7.26 -1.45
CA VAL A 75 -4.01 -5.85 -1.82
C VAL A 75 -3.07 -5.03 -0.95
N PHE A 76 -2.23 -4.21 -1.57
CA PHE A 76 -1.59 -3.11 -0.88
C PHE A 76 -2.29 -1.81 -1.24
N GLN A 77 -2.91 -1.18 -0.25
CA GLN A 77 -3.59 0.10 -0.33
C GLN A 77 -2.63 1.19 0.15
N SER A 78 -2.08 1.94 -0.81
CA SER A 78 -1.23 3.09 -0.55
C SER A 78 -2.09 4.34 -0.40
N LEU A 79 -1.82 5.10 0.66
CA LEU A 79 -2.35 6.44 0.91
C LEU A 79 -1.28 7.52 0.68
N GLY A 80 -0.01 7.13 0.72
CA GLY A 80 1.14 8.02 0.66
C GLY A 80 1.56 8.46 2.05
N MET A 81 2.86 8.30 2.35
CA MET A 81 3.46 8.80 3.57
C MET A 81 4.51 9.85 3.24
N ALA A 82 4.50 10.99 3.92
CA ALA A 82 5.50 12.05 3.71
C ALA A 82 6.96 11.58 3.88
N ILE A 83 7.19 10.50 4.63
CA ILE A 83 8.52 9.90 4.79
C ILE A 83 9.05 9.29 3.47
N GLU A 84 8.16 8.81 2.60
CA GLU A 84 8.52 8.25 1.30
C GLU A 84 9.12 9.34 0.42
N ASP A 85 8.48 10.52 0.38
CA ASP A 85 8.98 11.69 -0.34
C ASP A 85 10.31 12.18 0.22
N CYS A 86 10.45 12.22 1.55
CA CYS A 86 11.66 12.67 2.23
C CYS A 86 12.84 11.72 1.96
N ALA A 87 12.61 10.40 2.03
CA ALA A 87 13.64 9.40 1.74
C ALA A 87 14.10 9.49 0.28
N MET A 88 13.16 9.60 -0.67
CA MET A 88 13.48 9.75 -2.08
C MET A 88 14.19 11.07 -2.39
N SER A 89 13.74 12.18 -1.80
CA SER A 89 14.37 13.49 -1.97
C SER A 89 15.82 13.49 -1.46
N ARG A 90 16.06 12.83 -0.32
CA ARG A 90 17.41 12.70 0.24
C ARG A 90 18.31 11.88 -0.67
N LEU A 91 17.83 10.74 -1.17
CA LEU A 91 18.58 9.89 -2.09
C LEU A 91 18.96 10.64 -3.38
N ILE A 92 18.00 11.36 -3.99
CA ILE A 92 18.25 12.16 -5.19
C ILE A 92 19.30 13.23 -4.92
N TYR A 93 19.22 13.91 -3.77
CA TYR A 93 20.18 14.92 -3.38
C TYR A 93 21.60 14.34 -3.22
N ASP A 94 21.74 13.20 -2.54
CA ASP A 94 23.04 12.55 -2.35
C ASP A 94 23.65 12.16 -3.71
N LEU A 95 22.87 11.53 -4.59
CA LEU A 95 23.31 11.17 -5.95
C LEU A 95 23.71 12.39 -6.78
N TYR A 96 23.00 13.52 -6.63
CA TYR A 96 23.36 14.76 -7.30
C TYR A 96 24.72 15.27 -6.83
N ILE A 97 24.95 15.31 -5.51
CA ILE A 97 26.22 15.77 -4.94
C ILE A 97 27.39 14.85 -5.31
N GLU A 98 27.18 13.53 -5.35
CA GLU A 98 28.20 12.57 -5.80
C GLU A 98 28.58 12.76 -7.26
N ASN A 99 27.60 12.92 -8.16
CA ASN A 99 27.86 13.18 -9.57
C ASN A 99 28.62 14.49 -9.80
N GLN A 100 28.38 15.53 -8.98
CA GLN A 100 29.13 16.80 -9.06
C GLN A 100 30.59 16.68 -8.62
N LYS A 101 30.95 15.69 -7.80
CA LYS A 101 32.35 15.45 -7.38
C LYS A 101 33.16 14.67 -8.42
N THR A 102 32.48 14.05 -9.39
CA THR A 102 33.07 13.14 -10.36
C THR A 102 33.29 13.81 -11.73
N ASN A 103 32.82 15.06 -11.88
CA ASN A 103 33.12 15.98 -12.99
C ASN A 103 34.12 17.05 -12.53
#